data_AF-A0A924UC56-F1
#
_entry.id   AF-A0A924UC56-F1
#
_cell.length_a   1.000
_cell.length_b   1.000
_cell.length_c   1.000
_cell.angle_alpha   90.00
_cell.angle_beta   90.00
_cell.angle_gamma   90.00
#
_symmetry.space_group_name_H-M   'P 1'
#
loop_
_entity.id
_entity.type
_entity.pdbx_description
1 polymer ?
#
loop_
_entity_poly.entity_id
_entity_poly.type
_entity_poly.pdbx_seq_one_letter_code
_entity_poly.pdbx_strand_id
1 'polypeptide(L)'
;PKATPFDLVTAFKTGDALARSQLAGAGIRQDAQTKPLAPLSGGQKARLAMLLLRLQQPNFYLLDEPTNHLDIEGQEALESELLTQGATCLLVSHDRSFVRNVGTRFWLIDRKTLTEIDDPEAFFTAELGA
;
A
#
# COMPACT_ATOMS: atom_id res chain seq x y z
N PRO A 1 -26.58 9.15 1.92
CA PRO A 1 -25.41 10.00 1.54
C PRO A 1 -24.27 9.11 1.01
N LYS A 2 -23.66 9.46 -0.13
CA LYS A 2 -22.46 8.75 -0.60
C LYS A 2 -21.26 9.33 0.16
N ALA A 3 -20.47 8.49 0.83
CA ALA A 3 -19.27 8.92 1.57
C ALA A 3 -18.31 9.71 0.67
N THR A 4 -17.61 10.68 1.25
CA THR A 4 -16.57 11.48 0.59
C THR A 4 -15.18 11.13 1.14
N PRO A 5 -14.09 11.43 0.41
CA PRO A 5 -12.74 11.27 0.95
C PRO A 5 -12.53 11.97 2.28
N PHE A 6 -13.10 13.17 2.45
CA PHE A 6 -13.02 13.94 3.68
C PHE A 6 -13.72 13.24 4.85
N ASP A 7 -14.92 12.68 4.63
CA ASP A 7 -15.63 11.92 5.66
C ASP A 7 -14.83 10.69 6.11
N LEU A 8 -14.18 9.99 5.17
CA LEU A 8 -13.40 8.79 5.46
C LEU A 8 -12.17 9.11 6.32
N VAL A 9 -11.46 10.20 6.04
CA VAL A 9 -10.25 10.59 6.79
C VAL A 9 -10.59 11.20 8.15
N THR A 10 -11.65 12.00 8.24
CA THR A 10 -12.07 12.61 9.51
C THR A 10 -12.70 11.60 10.48
N ALA A 11 -13.18 10.45 9.99
CA ALA A 11 -13.61 9.33 10.83
C ALA A 11 -12.52 8.84 11.80
N PHE A 12 -11.24 9.08 11.49
CA PHE A 12 -10.09 8.78 12.35
C PHE A 12 -9.78 9.86 13.38
N LYS A 13 -10.70 10.81 13.61
CA LYS A 13 -10.53 11.97 14.50
C LYS A 13 -9.36 12.88 14.07
N THR A 14 -9.03 12.84 12.79
CA THR A 14 -8.06 13.75 12.15
C THR A 14 -8.67 15.14 12.08
N GLY A 15 -7.96 16.17 12.59
CA GLY A 15 -8.44 17.55 12.48
C GLY A 15 -8.56 18.00 11.01
N ASP A 16 -9.56 18.83 10.70
CA ASP A 16 -9.92 19.22 9.33
C ASP A 16 -8.73 19.67 8.46
N ALA A 17 -7.87 20.53 8.99
CA ALA A 17 -6.70 21.02 8.26
C ALA A 17 -5.73 19.89 7.90
N LEU A 18 -5.50 18.97 8.83
CA LEU A 18 -4.65 17.81 8.61
C LEU A 18 -5.30 16.83 7.62
N ALA A 19 -6.61 16.58 7.75
CA ALA A 19 -7.35 15.73 6.82
C ALA A 19 -7.24 16.23 5.37
N ARG A 20 -7.42 17.55 5.16
CA ARG A 20 -7.27 18.18 3.84
C ARG A 20 -5.85 18.07 3.30
N SER A 21 -4.86 18.27 4.16
CA SER A 21 -3.44 18.15 3.80
C SER A 21 -3.06 16.72 3.40
N GLN A 22 -3.49 15.72 4.18
CA GLN A 22 -3.25 14.31 3.88
C GLN A 22 -3.96 13.86 2.60
N LEU A 23 -5.19 14.31 2.36
CA LEU A 23 -5.91 14.04 1.12
C LEU A 23 -5.24 14.70 -0.09
N ALA A 24 -4.73 15.92 0.07
CA ALA A 24 -3.97 16.59 -0.99
C ALA A 24 -2.67 15.82 -1.29
N GLY A 25 -1.96 15.35 -0.26
CA GLY A 25 -0.79 14.47 -0.41
C GLY A 25 -1.11 13.13 -1.10
N ALA A 26 -2.32 12.61 -0.93
CA ALA A 26 -2.82 11.44 -1.66
C ALA A 26 -3.29 11.74 -3.11
N GLY A 27 -3.04 12.95 -3.62
CA GLY A 27 -3.45 13.37 -4.97
C GLY A 27 -4.94 13.68 -5.12
N ILE A 28 -5.67 13.89 -4.02
CA ILE A 28 -7.08 14.28 -4.03
C ILE A 28 -7.19 15.80 -3.89
N ARG A 29 -7.49 16.44 -5.02
CA ARG A 29 -7.73 17.89 -5.11
C ARG A 29 -8.81 18.34 -4.14
N GLN A 30 -8.65 19.54 -3.59
CA GLN A 30 -9.55 20.11 -2.59
C GLN A 30 -11.04 20.08 -3.01
N ASP A 31 -11.32 20.34 -4.29
CA ASP A 31 -12.69 20.34 -4.83
C ASP A 31 -13.29 18.92 -4.93
N ALA A 32 -12.46 17.88 -4.96
CA ALA A 32 -12.86 16.48 -4.98
C ALA A 32 -12.98 15.86 -3.57
N GLN A 33 -12.36 16.47 -2.55
CA GLN A 33 -12.35 15.92 -1.18
C GLN A 33 -13.75 15.80 -0.55
N THR A 34 -14.69 16.68 -0.94
CA THR A 34 -16.07 16.70 -0.45
C THR A 34 -17.08 16.17 -1.49
N LYS A 35 -16.60 15.65 -2.63
CA LYS A 35 -17.45 15.01 -3.64
C LYS A 35 -17.56 13.50 -3.34
N PRO A 36 -18.61 12.82 -3.82
CA PRO A 36 -18.74 11.37 -3.70
C PRO A 36 -17.51 10.63 -4.24
N LEU A 37 -17.19 9.45 -3.72
CA LEU A 37 -16.03 8.65 -4.14
C LEU A 37 -16.11 8.10 -5.58
N ALA A 38 -17.32 7.96 -6.13
CA ALA A 38 -17.55 7.30 -7.41
C ALA A 38 -16.71 7.86 -8.59
N PRO A 39 -16.57 9.19 -8.77
CA PRO A 39 -15.80 9.79 -9.86
C PRO A 39 -14.29 9.74 -9.69
N LEU A 40 -13.76 9.28 -8.55
CA LEU A 40 -12.32 9.14 -8.38
C LEU A 40 -11.78 8.09 -9.36
N SER A 41 -10.60 8.38 -9.92
CA SER A 41 -9.88 7.40 -10.75
C SER A 41 -9.46 6.18 -9.92
N GLY A 42 -9.06 5.10 -10.59
CA GLY A 42 -8.52 3.91 -9.92
C GLY A 42 -7.32 4.25 -9.02
N GLY A 43 -6.34 4.99 -9.55
CA GLY A 43 -5.17 5.42 -8.77
C GLY A 43 -5.50 6.36 -7.61
N GLN A 44 -6.50 7.23 -7.74
CA GLN A 44 -6.97 8.05 -6.61
C GLN A 44 -7.64 7.20 -5.51
N LYS A 45 -8.41 6.18 -5.90
CA LYS A 45 -9.00 5.23 -4.94
C LYS A 45 -7.93 4.40 -4.25
N ALA A 46 -6.91 3.96 -4.96
CA ALA A 46 -5.77 3.23 -4.39
C ALA A 46 -5.00 4.08 -3.37
N ARG A 47 -4.63 5.32 -3.73
CA ARG A 47 -3.95 6.25 -2.81
C ARG A 47 -4.82 6.61 -1.59
N LEU A 48 -6.13 6.77 -1.78
CA LEU A 48 -7.05 6.95 -0.66
C LEU A 48 -7.10 5.72 0.25
N ALA A 49 -7.17 4.51 -0.32
CA ALA A 49 -7.16 3.28 0.47
C ALA A 49 -5.88 3.14 1.29
N MET A 50 -4.72 3.44 0.70
CA MET A 50 -3.43 3.46 1.41
C MET A 50 -3.43 4.50 2.55
N LEU A 51 -3.93 5.71 2.30
CA LEU A 51 -4.07 6.74 3.35
C LEU A 51 -4.95 6.24 4.51
N LEU A 52 -6.09 5.64 4.21
CA LEU A 52 -7.00 5.13 5.25
C LEU A 52 -6.38 3.97 6.02
N LEU A 53 -5.68 3.08 5.33
CA LEU A 53 -4.96 1.97 5.95
C LEU A 53 -3.84 2.48 6.88
N ARG A 54 -3.14 3.56 6.52
CA ARG A 54 -2.18 4.23 7.41
C ARG A 54 -2.84 4.80 8.66
N LEU A 55 -4.00 5.44 8.50
CA LEU A 55 -4.71 6.04 9.63
C LEU A 55 -5.23 5.00 10.64
N GLN A 56 -5.38 3.74 10.23
CA GLN A 56 -5.71 2.63 11.13
C GLN A 56 -4.57 2.27 12.09
N GLN A 57 -3.32 2.66 11.80
CA GLN A 57 -2.13 2.28 12.56
C GLN A 57 -2.09 0.77 12.90
N PRO A 58 -2.27 -0.13 11.90
CA PRO A 58 -2.26 -1.55 12.17
C PRO A 58 -0.84 -2.01 12.55
N ASN A 59 -0.76 -3.04 13.37
CA ASN A 59 0.48 -3.72 13.73
C ASN A 59 0.87 -4.81 12.72
N PHE A 60 -0.06 -5.19 11.82
CA PHE A 60 0.14 -6.23 10.81
C PHE A 60 -0.57 -5.87 9.49
N TYR A 61 0.17 -5.99 8.39
CA TYR A 61 -0.30 -5.78 7.02
C TYR A 61 -0.38 -7.11 6.26
N LEU A 62 -1.51 -7.36 5.60
CA LEU A 62 -1.66 -8.43 4.61
C LEU A 62 -1.99 -7.80 3.26
N LEU A 63 -1.05 -7.88 2.32
CA LEU A 63 -1.11 -7.15 1.05
C LEU A 63 -1.00 -8.11 -0.14
N ASP A 64 -2.01 -8.12 -1.00
CA ASP A 64 -2.01 -8.92 -2.23
C ASP A 64 -1.87 -7.97 -3.42
N GLU A 65 -0.73 -8.06 -4.12
CA GLU A 65 -0.33 -7.22 -5.25
C GLU A 65 -0.51 -5.71 -4.97
N PRO A 66 0.12 -5.16 -3.91
CA PRO A 66 -0.18 -3.81 -3.43
C PRO A 66 0.35 -2.69 -4.34
N THR A 67 1.25 -3.01 -5.27
CA THR A 67 1.77 -2.08 -6.28
C THR A 67 0.85 -1.95 -7.50
N ASN A 68 -0.16 -2.82 -7.63
CA ASN A 68 -1.09 -2.76 -8.77
C ASN A 68 -1.86 -1.45 -8.79
N HIS A 69 -1.95 -0.87 -9.98
CA HIS A 69 -2.63 0.41 -10.22
C HIS A 69 -2.00 1.63 -9.53
N LEU A 70 -0.82 1.50 -8.94
CA LEU A 70 -0.01 2.63 -8.48
C LEU A 70 0.89 3.13 -9.61
N ASP A 71 1.06 4.45 -9.67
CA ASP A 71 2.14 5.09 -10.41
C ASP A 71 3.46 4.99 -9.62
N ILE A 72 4.58 5.39 -10.23
CA ILE A 72 5.91 5.31 -9.62
C ILE A 72 5.94 6.04 -8.27
N GLU A 73 5.38 7.25 -8.20
CA GLU A 73 5.29 8.01 -6.94
C GLU A 73 4.47 7.27 -5.86
N GLY A 74 3.38 6.60 -6.25
CA GLY A 74 2.57 5.78 -5.35
C GLY A 74 3.32 4.54 -4.85
N GLN A 75 4.12 3.89 -5.70
CA GLN A 75 4.96 2.76 -5.31
C GLN A 75 6.03 3.20 -4.30
N GLU A 76 6.75 4.30 -4.57
CA GLU A 76 7.77 4.84 -3.66
C GLU A 76 7.17 5.26 -2.31
N ALA A 77 5.97 5.85 -2.32
CA ALA A 77 5.26 6.20 -1.10
C ALA A 77 4.87 4.96 -0.28
N LEU A 78 4.42 3.88 -0.94
CA LEU A 78 4.09 2.63 -0.28
C LEU A 78 5.35 1.95 0.30
N GLU A 79 6.43 1.90 -0.47
CA GLU A 79 7.73 1.35 -0.03
C GLU A 79 8.23 2.07 1.23
N SER A 80 8.29 3.41 1.18
CA SER A 80 8.70 4.24 2.31
C SER A 80 7.81 4.03 3.54
N GLU A 81 6.51 3.88 3.35
CA GLU A 81 5.57 3.63 4.44
C GLU A 81 5.83 2.26 5.10
N LEU A 82 5.96 1.20 4.32
CA LEU A 82 6.24 -0.15 4.84
C LEU A 82 7.56 -0.21 5.61
N LEU A 83 8.58 0.54 5.17
CA LEU A 83 9.88 0.61 5.83
C LEU A 83 9.85 1.46 7.12
N THR A 84 8.95 2.44 7.24
CA THR A 84 8.94 3.40 8.37
C THR A 84 7.95 3.07 9.49
N GLN A 85 6.85 2.39 9.18
CA GLN A 85 5.78 2.12 10.17
C GLN A 85 6.18 1.14 11.27
N GLY A 86 7.20 0.31 11.06
CA GLY A 86 7.61 -0.73 12.01
C GLY A 86 6.57 -1.83 12.24
N ALA A 87 5.52 -1.89 11.41
CA ALA A 87 4.52 -2.95 11.42
C ALA A 87 5.05 -4.19 10.70
N THR A 88 4.56 -5.37 11.09
CA THR A 88 4.88 -6.60 10.35
C THR A 88 4.07 -6.64 9.06
N CYS A 89 4.67 -7.02 7.93
CA CYS A 89 3.97 -7.13 6.66
C CYS A 89 4.16 -8.53 6.04
N LEU A 90 3.06 -9.14 5.62
CA LEU A 90 3.05 -10.25 4.69
C LEU A 90 2.48 -9.74 3.36
N LEU A 91 3.27 -9.83 2.31
CA LEU A 91 2.88 -9.35 0.99
C LEU A 91 3.14 -10.38 -0.11
N VAL A 92 2.33 -10.28 -1.17
CA VAL A 92 2.50 -11.00 -2.43
C VAL A 92 2.63 -9.95 -3.53
N SER A 93 3.64 -10.06 -4.39
CA SER A 93 3.88 -9.11 -5.46
C SER A 93 4.70 -9.75 -6.58
N HIS A 94 4.32 -9.49 -7.83
CA HIS A 94 5.13 -9.83 -9.00
C HIS A 94 6.22 -8.78 -9.32
N ASP A 95 6.20 -7.62 -8.66
CA ASP A 95 7.23 -6.59 -8.79
C ASP A 95 8.48 -6.97 -7.96
N ARG A 96 9.51 -7.43 -8.67
CA ARG A 96 10.79 -7.87 -8.07
C ARG A 96 11.56 -6.74 -7.41
N SER A 97 11.50 -5.53 -7.95
CA SER A 97 12.21 -4.37 -7.39
C SER A 97 11.56 -3.98 -6.06
N PHE A 98 10.23 -3.91 -6.03
CA PHE A 98 9.49 -3.65 -4.80
C PHE A 98 9.78 -4.71 -3.74
N VAL A 99 9.62 -6.00 -4.06
CA VAL A 99 9.88 -7.12 -3.13
C VAL A 99 11.31 -7.09 -2.59
N ARG A 100 12.28 -6.77 -3.44
CA ARG A 100 13.69 -6.64 -3.03
C ARG A 100 13.93 -5.49 -2.07
N ASN A 101 13.22 -4.37 -2.24
CA ASN A 101 13.41 -3.18 -1.42
C ASN A 101 12.76 -3.30 -0.04
N VAL A 102 11.56 -3.90 0.05
CA VAL A 102 10.80 -3.99 1.32
C VAL A 102 10.96 -5.33 2.04
N GLY A 103 11.33 -6.39 1.33
CA GLY A 103 11.36 -7.76 1.84
C GLY A 103 12.51 -7.98 2.82
N THR A 104 12.22 -8.68 3.91
CA THR A 104 13.22 -9.10 4.91
C THR A 104 13.36 -10.62 5.03
N ARG A 105 12.33 -11.37 4.62
CA ARG A 105 12.27 -12.84 4.55
C ARG A 105 11.45 -13.21 3.32
N PHE A 106 11.83 -14.27 2.61
CA PHE A 106 11.17 -14.66 1.37
C PHE A 106 10.64 -16.10 1.48
N TRP A 107 9.39 -16.30 1.06
CA TRP A 107 8.75 -17.62 1.04
C TRP A 107 8.46 -18.03 -0.40
N LEU A 108 9.14 -19.09 -0.86
CA LEU A 108 8.90 -19.69 -2.16
C LEU A 108 7.88 -20.82 -2.01
N ILE A 109 6.78 -20.72 -2.76
CA ILE A 109 5.77 -21.77 -2.83
C ILE A 109 5.94 -22.51 -4.16
N ASP A 110 6.45 -23.74 -4.12
CA ASP A 110 6.58 -24.62 -5.28
C ASP A 110 6.13 -26.03 -4.95
N ARG A 111 5.47 -26.72 -5.89
CA ARG A 111 5.02 -28.12 -5.76
C ARG A 111 4.34 -28.44 -4.42
N LYS A 112 3.45 -27.54 -3.96
CA LYS A 112 2.73 -27.63 -2.67
C LYS A 112 3.61 -27.58 -1.41
N THR A 113 4.85 -27.12 -1.56
CA THR A 113 5.81 -26.93 -0.47
C THR A 113 6.11 -25.44 -0.34
N LEU A 114 6.20 -24.96 0.90
CA LEU A 114 6.68 -23.61 1.21
C LEU A 114 8.09 -23.73 1.78
N THR A 115 9.03 -23.04 1.13
CA THR A 115 10.44 -22.98 1.54
C THR A 115 10.80 -21.54 1.87
N GLU A 116 11.42 -21.34 3.03
CA GLU A 116 11.94 -20.03 3.41
C GLU A 116 13.36 -19.83 2.90
N ILE A 117 13.61 -18.63 2.35
CA ILE A 117 14.88 -18.20 1.78
C ILE A 117 15.18 -16.81 2.34
N ASP A 118 16.37 -16.63 2.92
CA ASP A 118 16.75 -15.40 3.64
C ASP A 118 17.51 -14.40 2.75
N ASP A 119 17.80 -14.77 1.51
CA ASP A 119 18.53 -13.96 0.53
C ASP A 119 17.64 -13.68 -0.70
N PRO A 120 17.46 -12.40 -1.11
CA PRO A 120 16.60 -12.04 -2.22
C PRO A 120 17.09 -12.61 -3.57
N GLU A 121 18.40 -12.64 -3.83
CA GLU A 121 18.93 -13.18 -5.10
C GLU A 121 18.76 -14.69 -5.17
N ALA A 122 19.00 -15.38 -4.06
CA ALA A 122 18.76 -16.81 -3.96
C ALA A 122 17.28 -17.13 -4.19
N PHE A 123 16.38 -16.31 -3.63
CA PHE A 123 14.93 -16.43 -3.83
C PHE A 123 14.55 -16.26 -5.31
N PHE A 124 14.96 -15.17 -5.96
CA PHE A 124 14.62 -14.93 -7.37
C PHE A 124 15.27 -15.92 -8.33
N THR A 125 16.47 -16.44 -7.99
CA THR A 125 17.11 -17.50 -8.77
C THR A 125 16.34 -18.81 -8.65
N ALA A 126 15.87 -19.18 -7.45
CA ALA A 126 15.06 -20.36 -7.23
C ALA A 126 13.68 -20.24 -7.91
N GLU A 127 13.06 -19.06 -7.89
CA GLU A 127 11.82 -18.77 -8.60
C GLU A 127 11.93 -19.01 -10.12
N LEU A 128 13.05 -18.61 -10.75
CA LEU A 128 13.28 -18.78 -12.18
C LEU A 128 13.59 -20.22 -12.61
N GLY A 129 14.06 -21.06 -11.67
CA GLY A 129 14.39 -22.46 -11.91
C GLY A 129 13.31 -23.47 -11.53
N ALA A 130 12.19 -23.01 -10.94
CA ALA A 130 11.07 -23.82 -10.49
C ALA A 130 10.09 -24.18 -11.63
#